data_AF-X1G034-F1
#
_entry.id   AF-X1G034-F1
#
_cell.length_a   1.000
_cell.length_b   1.000
_cell.length_c   1.000
_cell.angle_alpha   90.00
_cell.angle_beta   90.00
_cell.angle_gamma   90.00
#
_symmetry.space_group_name_H-M   'P 1'
#
loop_
_entity.id
_entity.type
_entity.pdbx_description
1 polymer ?
#
loop_
_entity_poly.entity_id
_entity_poly.type
_entity_poly.pdbx_seq_one_letter_code
_entity_poly.pdbx_strand_id
1 'polypeptide(L)'
;DTLNKLVNLNLNDNNIKEIKGLETLVNLENLYLDSNQLTDFHNLESLEKLEKLKLLYLNFNPVEGEEKQFATYVQDFEVDKVKEFLDSYKKWKQGNGK
;
A
#
# COMPACT_ATOMS: atom_id res chain seq x y z
N ASP A 1 7.57 16.56 -15.70
CA ASP A 1 7.59 15.17 -16.21
C ASP A 1 6.81 14.25 -15.31
N THR A 2 5.87 13.49 -15.86
CA THR A 2 5.22 12.40 -15.14
C THR A 2 6.07 11.14 -15.31
N LEU A 3 6.33 10.42 -14.21
CA LEU A 3 7.05 9.14 -14.21
C LEU A 3 6.16 8.01 -14.75
N ASN A 4 5.51 8.25 -15.89
CA ASN A 4 4.51 7.37 -16.48
C ASN A 4 5.09 6.05 -17.02
N LYS A 5 6.41 5.86 -17.03
CA LYS A 5 7.05 4.58 -17.39
C LYS A 5 7.53 3.80 -16.17
N LEU A 6 7.35 4.33 -14.97
CA LEU A 6 7.84 3.69 -13.76
C LEU A 6 6.99 2.45 -13.46
N VAL A 7 7.64 1.30 -13.44
CA VAL A 7 7.01 -0.02 -13.14
C VAL A 7 7.33 -0.47 -11.71
N ASN A 8 8.53 -0.16 -11.23
CA ASN A 8 9.02 -0.55 -9.91
C ASN A 8 9.39 0.70 -9.11
N LEU A 9 8.90 0.80 -7.88
CA LEU A 9 9.24 1.85 -6.95
C LEU A 9 9.65 1.22 -5.62
N ASN A 10 10.94 1.26 -5.33
CA ASN A 10 11.47 0.81 -4.05
C ASN A 10 11.72 2.01 -3.14
N LEU A 11 11.00 2.05 -2.02
CA LEU A 11 11.08 3.05 -0.97
C LEU A 11 11.36 2.42 0.39
N ASN A 12 11.94 1.21 0.42
CA ASN A 12 12.30 0.53 1.65
C ASN A 12 13.30 1.35 2.48
N ASP A 13 13.29 1.14 3.80
CA ASP A 13 14.27 1.71 4.74
C ASP A 13 14.33 3.25 4.69
N ASN A 14 13.17 3.88 4.54
CA ASN A 14 13.01 5.33 4.61
C ASN A 14 12.20 5.74 5.86
N ASN A 15 11.96 7.05 6.00
CA ASN A 15 11.16 7.61 7.10
C ASN A 15 9.75 7.99 6.65
N ILE A 16 9.16 7.24 5.72
CA ILE A 16 7.84 7.57 5.17
C ILE A 16 6.77 7.32 6.23
N LYS A 17 5.97 8.35 6.50
CA LYS A 17 4.87 8.32 7.48
C LYS A 17 3.49 8.28 6.82
N GLU A 18 3.41 8.57 5.53
CA GLU A 18 2.17 8.62 4.77
C GLU A 18 2.44 8.25 3.31
N ILE A 19 1.49 7.54 2.69
CA ILE A 19 1.53 7.20 1.27
C ILE A 19 0.71 8.24 0.51
N LYS A 20 1.36 9.13 -0.24
CA LYS A 20 0.70 10.18 -1.03
C LYS A 20 1.50 10.51 -2.30
N GLY A 21 0.82 11.07 -3.31
CA GLY A 21 1.48 11.55 -4.53
C GLY A 21 1.84 10.44 -5.52
N LEU A 22 1.37 9.22 -5.29
CA LEU A 22 1.60 8.07 -6.16
C LEU A 22 0.51 7.93 -7.24
N GLU A 23 -0.58 8.68 -7.17
CA GLU A 23 -1.80 8.51 -7.97
C GLU A 23 -1.57 8.70 -9.48
N THR A 24 -0.48 9.38 -9.85
CA THR A 24 -0.10 9.62 -11.26
C THR A 24 0.78 8.51 -11.85
N LEU A 25 1.24 7.57 -11.03
CA LEU A 25 2.10 6.45 -11.44
C LEU A 25 1.27 5.29 -12.00
N VAL A 26 0.43 5.57 -13.00
CA VAL A 26 -0.56 4.64 -13.58
C VAL A 26 0.02 3.34 -14.15
N ASN A 27 1.35 3.29 -14.36
CA ASN A 27 2.06 2.10 -14.83
C ASN A 27 2.85 1.37 -13.73
N LEU A 28 2.73 1.81 -12.48
CA LEU A 28 3.40 1.17 -11.36
C LEU A 28 2.78 -0.20 -11.09
N GLU A 29 3.64 -1.22 -11.04
CA GLU A 29 3.26 -2.60 -10.75
C GLU A 29 3.76 -3.04 -9.38
N ASN A 30 4.93 -2.57 -8.95
CA ASN A 30 5.58 -3.02 -7.73
C ASN A 30 5.96 -1.84 -6.84
N LEU A 31 5.41 -1.80 -5.63
CA LEU A 31 5.69 -0.79 -4.60
C LEU A 31 6.24 -1.45 -3.34
N TYR A 32 7.47 -1.09 -2.97
CA TYR A 32 8.12 -1.57 -1.76
C TYR A 32 8.23 -0.44 -0.74
N LEU A 33 7.64 -0.62 0.44
CA LEU A 33 7.58 0.33 1.54
C LEU A 33 7.95 -0.34 2.88
N ASP A 34 8.71 -1.44 2.83
CA ASP A 34 9.18 -2.11 4.05
C ASP A 34 10.05 -1.17 4.89
N SER A 35 10.06 -1.39 6.21
CA SER A 35 10.91 -0.65 7.15
C SER A 35 10.73 0.87 7.08
N ASN A 36 9.49 1.34 6.97
CA ASN A 36 9.14 2.75 7.04
C ASN A 36 8.48 3.09 8.40
N GLN A 37 7.88 4.27 8.51
CA GLN A 37 7.28 4.80 9.73
C GLN A 37 5.77 4.99 9.60
N LEU A 38 5.11 4.11 8.83
CA LEU A 38 3.65 4.09 8.72
C LEU A 38 3.06 3.57 10.04
N THR A 39 2.37 4.44 10.78
CA THR A 39 1.68 4.09 12.04
C THR A 39 0.23 3.65 11.84
N ASP A 40 -0.32 4.01 10.68
CA ASP A 40 -1.66 3.68 10.22
C ASP A 40 -1.67 3.56 8.69
N PHE A 41 -2.82 3.17 8.14
CA PHE A 41 -3.07 2.99 6.72
C PHE A 41 -4.06 4.02 6.15
N HIS A 42 -4.16 5.23 6.73
CA HIS A 42 -5.25 6.15 6.39
C HIS A 42 -5.34 6.53 4.90
N ASN A 43 -4.25 6.43 4.13
CA ASN A 43 -4.16 6.74 2.70
C ASN A 43 -4.01 5.51 1.78
N LEU A 44 -4.17 4.29 2.28
CA LEU A 44 -3.99 3.07 1.47
C LEU A 44 -4.94 3.02 0.27
N GLU A 45 -6.16 3.56 0.44
CA GLU A 45 -7.17 3.71 -0.60
C GLU A 45 -6.70 4.52 -1.84
N SER A 46 -5.69 5.39 -1.68
CA SER A 46 -5.09 6.10 -2.82
C SER A 46 -4.43 5.17 -3.84
N LEU A 47 -4.00 3.98 -3.39
CA LEU A 47 -3.38 2.96 -4.24
C LEU A 47 -4.40 2.27 -5.16
N GLU A 48 -5.72 2.39 -4.91
CA GLU A 48 -6.76 1.87 -5.82
C GLU A 48 -6.65 2.45 -7.24
N LYS A 49 -6.11 3.68 -7.36
CA LYS A 49 -5.90 4.34 -8.66
C LYS A 49 -4.77 3.70 -9.48
N LEU A 50 -3.93 2.87 -8.85
CA LEU A 50 -2.85 2.15 -9.49
C LEU A 50 -3.37 0.80 -9.99
N GLU A 51 -4.13 0.82 -11.08
CA GLU A 51 -4.84 -0.36 -11.61
C GLU A 51 -3.92 -1.55 -11.93
N LYS A 52 -2.64 -1.25 -12.19
CA LYS A 52 -1.59 -2.22 -12.51
C LYS A 52 -0.79 -2.68 -11.29
N LEU A 53 -1.02 -2.13 -10.10
CA LEU A 53 -0.30 -2.51 -8.89
C LEU A 53 -0.58 -3.99 -8.56
N LYS A 54 0.49 -4.78 -8.54
CA LYS A 54 0.48 -6.24 -8.33
C LYS A 54 1.17 -6.62 -7.04
N LEU A 55 2.17 -5.86 -6.63
CA LEU A 55 2.97 -6.10 -5.43
C LEU A 55 3.01 -4.86 -4.56
N LEU A 56 2.73 -5.04 -3.27
CA LEU A 56 2.78 -4.01 -2.24
C LEU A 56 3.49 -4.60 -1.03
N TYR A 57 4.60 -4.04 -0.58
CA TYR A 57 5.30 -4.52 0.61
C TYR A 57 5.25 -3.45 1.69
N LEU A 58 4.74 -3.81 2.88
CA LEU A 58 4.50 -2.89 4.00
C LEU A 58 5.08 -3.43 5.32
N ASN A 59 5.94 -4.45 5.26
CA ASN A 59 6.46 -5.09 6.46
C ASN A 59 7.32 -4.12 7.26
N PHE A 60 7.51 -4.41 8.55
CA PHE A 60 8.37 -3.61 9.45
C PHE A 60 7.98 -2.12 9.56
N ASN A 61 6.73 -1.78 9.23
CA ASN A 61 6.13 -0.50 9.61
C ASN A 61 5.49 -0.62 11.00
N PRO A 62 5.59 0.40 11.86
CA PRO A 62 5.03 0.40 13.22
C PRO A 62 3.51 0.62 13.22
N VAL A 63 2.76 -0.17 12.45
CA VAL A 63 1.30 -0.07 12.37
C VAL A 63 0.68 -0.56 13.67
N GLU A 64 -0.13 0.30 14.28
CA GLU A 64 -0.73 0.06 15.59
C GLU A 64 -2.26 -0.10 15.52
N GLY A 65 -2.85 -0.49 16.66
CA GLY A 65 -4.29 -0.67 16.79
C GLY A 65 -4.83 -1.82 15.94
N GLU A 66 -6.11 -1.71 15.58
CA GLU A 66 -6.83 -2.75 14.83
C GLU A 66 -6.34 -2.91 13.38
N GLU A 67 -5.65 -1.91 12.83
CA GLU A 67 -5.12 -1.97 11.46
C GLU A 67 -3.95 -2.94 11.33
N LYS A 68 -3.29 -3.28 12.45
CA LYS A 68 -2.20 -4.26 12.49
C LYS A 68 -2.58 -5.63 11.91
N GLN A 69 -3.87 -6.00 11.90
CA GLN A 69 -4.36 -7.23 11.29
C GLN A 69 -4.15 -7.29 9.75
N PHE A 70 -3.98 -6.12 9.10
CA PHE A 70 -3.74 -6.00 7.67
C PHE A 70 -2.25 -6.07 7.31
N ALA A 71 -1.36 -5.79 8.28
CA ALA A 71 0.09 -5.78 8.06
C ALA A 71 0.70 -7.18 7.84
N THR A 72 -0.03 -8.26 8.14
CA THR A 72 0.47 -9.64 8.09
C THR A 72 0.29 -10.35 6.74
N TYR A 73 -0.40 -9.72 5.78
CA TYR A 73 -0.94 -10.42 4.59
C TYR A 73 -0.13 -10.28 3.28
N VAL A 74 0.90 -9.44 3.24
CA VAL A 74 1.50 -9.04 1.94
C VAL A 74 2.81 -9.77 1.58
N GLN A 75 2.88 -11.07 1.87
CA GLN A 75 4.08 -11.88 1.58
C GLN A 75 3.97 -12.83 0.38
N ASP A 76 2.79 -13.06 -0.23
CA ASP A 76 2.65 -14.10 -1.28
C ASP A 76 2.06 -13.61 -2.61
N PHE A 77 2.96 -13.16 -3.48
CA PHE A 77 3.17 -13.45 -4.93
C PHE A 77 2.01 -13.62 -5.93
N GLU A 78 0.77 -13.19 -5.67
CA GLU A 78 -0.26 -13.20 -6.71
C GLU A 78 -0.92 -11.84 -6.91
N VAL A 79 -0.99 -11.45 -8.20
CA VAL A 79 -1.48 -10.17 -8.73
C VAL A 79 -2.86 -9.78 -8.19
N ASP A 80 -3.67 -10.77 -7.82
CA ASP A 80 -5.06 -10.57 -7.42
C ASP A 80 -5.21 -10.22 -5.93
N LYS A 81 -4.19 -10.54 -5.10
CA LYS A 81 -4.28 -10.32 -3.65
C LYS A 81 -4.18 -8.87 -3.25
N VAL A 82 -3.47 -8.02 -4.00
CA VAL A 82 -3.39 -6.58 -3.68
C VAL A 82 -4.76 -5.92 -3.80
N LYS A 83 -5.53 -6.24 -4.84
CA LYS A 83 -6.88 -5.70 -5.02
C LYS A 83 -7.83 -6.21 -3.95
N GLU A 84 -7.82 -7.51 -3.68
CA GLU A 84 -8.62 -8.12 -2.60
C GLU A 84 -8.28 -7.52 -1.23
N PHE A 85 -7.00 -7.27 -0.98
CA PHE A 85 -6.52 -6.64 0.24
C PHE A 85 -7.06 -5.19 0.35
N LEU A 86 -6.91 -4.38 -0.69
CA LEU A 86 -7.42 -3.00 -0.70
C LEU A 86 -8.94 -2.97 -0.52
N ASP A 87 -9.68 -3.86 -1.20
CA ASP A 87 -11.12 -3.99 -1.04
C ASP A 87 -11.52 -4.42 0.39
N SER A 88 -10.78 -5.36 0.98
CA SER A 88 -11.01 -5.81 2.35
C SER A 88 -10.73 -4.70 3.37
N TYR A 89 -9.64 -3.95 3.19
CA TYR A 89 -9.31 -2.79 4.01
C TYR A 89 -10.40 -1.72 3.91
N LYS A 90 -10.85 -1.39 2.70
CA LYS A 90 -11.92 -0.42 2.46
C LYS A 90 -13.22 -0.80 3.16
N LYS A 91 -13.66 -2.06 3.04
CA LYS A 91 -14.87 -2.57 3.71
C LYS A 91 -14.73 -2.51 5.22
N TRP A 92 -13.57 -2.91 5.75
CA TRP A 92 -13.28 -2.85 7.18
C TRP A 92 -13.33 -1.40 7.69
N LYS A 93 -12.70 -0.46 6.99
CA LYS A 93 -12.68 0.96 7.35
C LYS A 93 -14.09 1.55 7.42
N GLN A 94 -14.92 1.29 6.40
CA GLN A 94 -16.34 1.68 6.36
C GLN A 94 -17.18 1.12 7.53
N GLY A 95 -16.90 -0.11 7.97
CA GLY A 95 -17.62 -0.77 9.06
C GLY A 95 -17.20 -0.32 10.46
N ASN A 96 -15.96 0.14 10.64
CA ASN A 96 -15.41 0.52 11.95
C ASN A 96 -15.44 2.03 12.24
N GLY A 97 -16.04 2.83 11.35
CA GLY A 97 -16.20 4.28 11.54
C GLY A 97 -14.88 5.05 11.58
N LYS A 98 -13.84 4.52 10.92
CA LYS A 98 -12.52 5.15 10.74
C LYS A 98 -12.36 5.72 9.34
#